data_AF-A0AAE4Q818-F1
#
_entry.id   AF-A0AAE4Q818-F1
#
_cell.length_a   1.000
_cell.length_b   1.000
_cell.length_c   1.000
_cell.angle_alpha   90.00
_cell.angle_beta   90.00
_cell.angle_gamma   90.00
#
_symmetry.space_group_name_H-M   'P 1'
#
loop_
_entity.id
_entity.type
_entity.pdbx_description
1 polymer ?
#
loop_
_entity_poly.entity_id
_entity_poly.type
_entity_poly.pdbx_seq_one_letter_code
_entity_poly.pdbx_strand_id
1 'polypeptide(L)'
;MTPRSGKTTAGHFRYARYLIESEDENHLVTAYNQEQAYRLFIDGDGTGLMHIFDGNCEIKHDERGDHLLIMTPKGNKRVYYKGGGKVNSVGAITGMSLGSVVFCEINLLHMDFIQECFRRTWAAKLRYHLADLNPPAPQHPVIKDVFDVQNTRWTHWTMDDNPILTAERKQSIINNLRKNPYLYKRDVLGQRVMPQGVIYGLFDMEKNVLDTLIGEPVEMYFCADGGQSDATSMSCNIVTRIRDNGKISFRLNRVAHYYHSGADTGQVKAMSTYALELKVFMD
;
A
#
# COMPACT_ATOMS: atom_id res chain seq x y z
N MET A 1 3.54 12.47 4.06
CA MET A 1 5.01 12.63 4.09
C MET A 1 5.58 12.02 2.82
N THR A 2 6.70 12.50 2.28
CA THR A 2 7.26 11.95 1.03
C THR A 2 8.13 10.71 1.26
N PRO A 3 8.40 9.90 0.22
CA PRO A 3 9.52 8.97 0.22
C PRO A 3 10.86 9.69 0.46
N ARG A 4 11.85 8.95 0.98
CA ARG A 4 13.23 9.42 1.23
C ARG A 4 13.34 10.71 2.05
N SER A 5 12.38 10.98 2.93
CA SER A 5 12.33 12.15 3.82
C SER A 5 13.00 11.95 5.18
N GLY A 6 13.54 10.76 5.48
CA GLY A 6 14.12 10.45 6.79
C GLY A 6 13.10 10.18 7.92
N LYS A 7 11.79 10.24 7.62
CA LYS A 7 10.70 10.07 8.58
C LYS A 7 10.79 8.79 9.44
N THR A 8 11.12 7.65 8.83
CA THR A 8 11.13 6.35 9.51
C THR A 8 12.33 6.27 10.46
N THR A 9 13.49 6.80 10.05
CA THR A 9 14.68 6.94 10.89
C THR A 9 14.44 7.85 12.09
N ALA A 10 13.78 9.00 11.91
CA ALA A 10 13.35 9.82 13.03
C ALA A 10 12.40 9.07 13.97
N GLY A 11 11.53 8.23 13.41
CA GLY A 11 10.68 7.29 14.14
C GLY A 11 11.46 6.29 15.00
N HIS A 12 12.57 5.73 14.50
CA HIS A 12 13.43 4.79 15.25
C HIS A 12 13.92 5.43 16.55
N PHE A 13 14.53 6.62 16.48
CA PHE A 13 15.04 7.32 17.65
C PHE A 13 13.93 7.72 18.63
N ARG A 14 12.80 8.21 18.11
CA ARG A 14 11.65 8.57 18.94
C ARG A 14 11.09 7.36 19.69
N TYR A 15 11.00 6.22 19.01
CA TYR A 15 10.47 5.00 19.61
C TYR A 15 11.46 4.34 20.58
N ALA A 16 12.75 4.34 20.27
CA ALA A 16 13.78 3.87 21.18
C ALA A 16 13.74 4.62 22.51
N ARG A 17 13.63 5.96 22.47
CA ARG A 17 13.43 6.76 23.68
C ARG A 17 12.19 6.34 24.47
N TYR A 18 11.07 6.15 23.79
CA TYR A 18 9.84 5.69 24.43
C TYR A 18 10.05 4.32 25.13
N LEU A 19 10.72 3.37 24.48
CA LEU A 19 10.97 2.03 25.04
C LEU A 19 11.82 2.09 26.32
N ILE A 20 12.78 3.01 26.41
CA ILE A 20 13.61 3.24 27.61
C ILE A 20 12.76 3.80 28.77
N GLU A 21 11.79 4.68 28.47
CA GLU A 21 10.95 5.35 29.46
C GLU A 21 9.73 4.51 29.90
N SER A 22 9.30 3.55 29.07
CA SER A 22 8.14 2.69 29.28
C SER A 22 8.36 1.68 30.41
N GLU A 23 7.32 1.42 31.20
CA GLU A 23 7.26 0.28 32.13
C GLU A 23 6.59 -0.95 31.51
N ASP A 24 5.79 -0.76 30.46
CA ASP A 24 5.14 -1.86 29.75
C ASP A 24 6.21 -2.78 29.10
N GLU A 25 5.96 -4.09 29.07
CA GLU A 25 6.93 -5.07 28.56
C GLU A 25 6.75 -5.41 27.08
N ASN A 26 5.51 -5.62 26.64
CA ASN A 26 5.24 -6.11 25.29
C ASN A 26 4.84 -4.95 24.38
N HIS A 27 5.43 -4.92 23.19
CA HIS A 27 5.25 -3.87 22.22
C HIS A 27 5.16 -4.46 20.82
N LEU A 28 4.61 -3.72 19.87
CA LEU A 28 4.42 -4.19 18.50
C LEU A 28 4.98 -3.21 17.48
N VAL A 29 5.69 -3.74 16.49
CA VAL A 29 5.96 -3.10 15.21
C VAL A 29 5.17 -3.88 14.16
N THR A 30 4.48 -3.18 13.27
CA THR A 30 3.69 -3.84 12.23
C THR A 30 3.81 -3.13 10.89
N ALA A 31 3.83 -3.91 9.82
CA ALA A 31 3.83 -3.48 8.43
C ALA A 31 2.93 -4.44 7.63
N TYR A 32 2.86 -4.33 6.30
CA TYR A 32 2.01 -5.21 5.49
C TYR A 32 2.28 -6.69 5.76
N ASN A 33 3.56 -7.07 5.87
CA ASN A 33 4.00 -8.40 6.28
C ASN A 33 5.14 -8.33 7.32
N GLN A 34 5.47 -9.47 7.94
CA GLN A 34 6.46 -9.56 9.01
C GLN A 34 7.87 -9.16 8.55
N GLU A 35 8.30 -9.61 7.37
CA GLU A 35 9.62 -9.26 6.80
C GLU A 35 9.76 -7.76 6.55
N GLN A 36 8.68 -7.10 6.14
CA GLN A 36 8.65 -5.66 5.95
C GLN A 36 8.73 -4.94 7.30
N ALA A 37 8.02 -5.41 8.33
CA ALA A 37 8.10 -4.85 9.68
C ALA A 37 9.53 -4.95 10.24
N TYR A 38 10.17 -6.11 10.06
CA TYR A 38 11.56 -6.33 10.43
C TYR A 38 12.50 -5.34 9.72
N ARG A 39 12.46 -5.31 8.38
CA ARG A 39 13.34 -4.44 7.58
C ARG A 39 13.14 -2.96 7.88
N LEU A 40 11.90 -2.49 8.05
CA LEU A 40 11.63 -1.07 8.21
C LEU A 40 11.97 -0.52 9.60
N PHE A 41 11.86 -1.32 10.65
CA PHE A 41 11.94 -0.79 12.02
C PHE A 41 12.85 -1.57 12.99
N ILE A 42 13.02 -2.88 12.79
CA ILE A 42 13.92 -3.68 13.62
C ILE A 42 15.35 -3.49 13.12
N ASP A 43 15.62 -3.81 11.85
CA ASP A 43 16.89 -3.53 11.20
C ASP A 43 17.00 -2.08 10.73
N GLY A 44 15.99 -1.57 10.03
CA GLY A 44 15.92 -0.16 9.63
C GLY A 44 17.12 0.29 8.79
N ASP A 45 17.66 -0.57 7.92
CA ASP A 45 18.83 -0.30 7.08
C ASP A 45 20.04 0.24 7.89
N GLY A 46 20.29 -0.32 9.07
CA GLY A 46 21.38 0.11 9.96
C GLY A 46 21.01 1.21 10.97
N THR A 47 19.75 1.67 10.98
CA THR A 47 19.26 2.72 11.89
C THR A 47 18.14 2.25 12.83
N GLY A 48 17.64 1.03 12.63
CA GLY A 48 16.55 0.45 13.41
C GLY A 48 16.94 0.10 14.85
N LEU A 49 15.95 -0.42 15.59
CA LEU A 49 16.08 -0.68 17.03
C LEU A 49 17.26 -1.61 17.37
N MET A 50 17.56 -2.60 16.53
CA MET A 50 18.65 -3.53 16.83
C MET A 50 20.03 -2.88 16.81
N HIS A 51 20.19 -1.80 16.03
CA HIS A 51 21.44 -1.03 15.96
C HIS A 51 21.48 0.05 17.04
N ILE A 52 20.34 0.66 17.37
CA ILE A 52 20.25 1.64 18.47
C ILE A 52 20.55 0.99 19.83
N PHE A 53 20.06 -0.24 20.03
CA PHE A 53 20.26 -1.01 21.26
C PHE A 53 21.34 -2.09 21.09
N ASP A 54 22.32 -1.87 20.22
CA ASP A 54 23.42 -2.81 20.04
C ASP A 54 24.12 -3.11 21.39
N GLY A 55 24.47 -4.38 21.58
CA GLY A 55 24.94 -4.93 22.86
C GLY A 55 23.89 -5.06 23.98
N ASN A 56 22.70 -4.47 23.84
CA ASN A 56 21.61 -4.50 24.82
C ASN A 56 20.31 -5.08 24.24
N CYS A 57 20.38 -5.81 23.14
CA CYS A 57 19.22 -6.46 22.54
C CYS A 57 19.57 -7.81 21.90
N GLU A 58 18.56 -8.65 21.70
CA GLU A 58 18.70 -9.98 21.09
C GLU A 58 17.40 -10.35 20.36
N ILE A 59 17.50 -10.95 19.17
CA ILE A 59 16.33 -11.51 18.48
C ILE A 59 15.96 -12.82 19.16
N LYS A 60 14.68 -12.97 19.55
CA LYS A 60 14.14 -14.16 20.20
C LYS A 60 12.82 -14.60 19.59
N HIS A 61 12.43 -15.82 19.92
CA HIS A 61 11.15 -16.41 19.58
C HIS A 61 10.48 -16.94 20.85
N ASP A 62 9.18 -16.71 20.99
CA ASP A 62 8.33 -17.34 21.99
C ASP A 62 6.98 -17.75 21.36
N GLU A 63 6.05 -18.30 22.16
CA GLU A 63 4.72 -18.73 21.68
C GLU A 63 3.89 -17.60 21.04
N ARG A 64 4.23 -16.33 21.31
CA ARG A 64 3.58 -15.15 20.72
C ARG A 64 4.29 -14.70 19.45
N GLY A 65 5.48 -15.23 19.14
CA GLY A 65 6.20 -15.07 17.89
C GLY A 65 7.56 -14.39 18.02
N ASP A 66 8.12 -14.04 16.86
CA ASP A 66 9.43 -13.40 16.78
C ASP A 66 9.39 -11.97 17.35
N HIS A 67 10.42 -11.63 18.10
CA HIS A 67 10.56 -10.32 18.72
C HIS A 67 12.01 -9.94 18.94
N LEU A 68 12.26 -8.63 18.98
CA LEU A 68 13.49 -8.08 19.52
C LEU A 68 13.33 -7.92 21.04
N LEU A 69 14.09 -8.68 21.82
CA LEU A 69 14.23 -8.47 23.25
C LEU A 69 15.22 -7.33 23.48
N ILE A 70 14.82 -6.29 24.19
CA ILE A 70 15.66 -5.12 24.51
C ILE A 70 15.74 -4.99 26.04
N MET A 71 16.96 -4.91 26.56
CA MET A 71 17.21 -4.68 27.99
C MET A 71 17.25 -3.17 28.25
N THR A 72 16.37 -2.67 29.11
CA THR A 72 16.31 -1.25 29.48
C THR A 72 16.37 -1.08 31.00
N PRO A 73 16.71 0.13 31.51
CA PRO A 73 16.69 0.39 32.95
C PRO A 73 15.31 0.15 33.61
N LYS A 74 14.22 0.20 32.84
CA LYS A 74 12.84 -0.07 33.29
C LYS A 74 12.37 -1.49 32.96
N GLY A 75 13.31 -2.43 32.86
CA GLY A 75 13.04 -3.84 32.58
C GLY A 75 13.08 -4.19 31.09
N ASN A 76 12.88 -5.47 30.82
CA ASN A 76 12.99 -6.01 29.48
C ASN A 76 11.77 -5.64 28.62
N LYS A 77 12.03 -5.28 27.36
CA LYS A 77 11.01 -4.96 26.35
C LYS A 77 11.02 -6.02 25.26
N ARG A 78 9.86 -6.60 24.96
CA ARG A 78 9.65 -7.50 23.83
C ARG A 78 8.96 -6.72 22.72
N VAL A 79 9.71 -6.37 21.68
CA VAL A 79 9.16 -5.69 20.50
C VAL A 79 8.88 -6.75 19.44
N TYR A 80 7.64 -7.25 19.44
CA TYR A 80 7.16 -8.18 18.42
C TYR A 80 7.05 -7.47 17.07
N TYR A 81 7.36 -8.16 15.98
CA TYR A 81 7.15 -7.63 14.63
C TYR A 81 6.22 -8.56 13.84
N LYS A 82 5.07 -8.05 13.40
CA LYS A 82 4.01 -8.86 12.78
C LYS A 82 3.39 -8.19 11.55
N GLY A 83 2.96 -9.01 10.60
CA GLY A 83 2.23 -8.55 9.41
C GLY A 83 0.77 -8.21 9.70
N GLY A 84 0.36 -6.99 9.34
CA GLY A 84 -0.99 -6.46 9.55
C GLY A 84 -1.82 -6.27 8.26
N GLY A 85 -1.29 -6.66 7.10
CA GLY A 85 -1.93 -6.39 5.79
C GLY A 85 -3.09 -7.31 5.42
N LYS A 86 -3.30 -8.43 6.11
CA LYS A 86 -4.30 -9.44 5.75
C LYS A 86 -5.51 -9.39 6.67
N VAL A 87 -6.67 -9.81 6.17
CA VAL A 87 -7.93 -9.89 6.94
C VAL A 87 -7.75 -10.74 8.20
N ASN A 88 -7.02 -11.85 8.10
CA ASN A 88 -6.78 -12.75 9.22
C ASN A 88 -5.61 -12.34 10.14
N SER A 89 -4.94 -11.21 9.90
CA SER A 89 -3.83 -10.73 10.72
C SER A 89 -4.23 -10.45 12.17
N VAL A 90 -5.52 -10.16 12.44
CA VAL A 90 -6.07 -9.91 13.79
C VAL A 90 -5.74 -11.06 14.74
N GLY A 91 -5.83 -12.32 14.26
CA GLY A 91 -5.55 -13.50 15.07
C GLY A 91 -4.13 -13.51 15.65
N ALA A 92 -3.17 -12.93 14.94
CA ALA A 92 -1.76 -12.94 15.35
C ALA A 92 -1.45 -12.05 16.57
N ILE A 93 -2.34 -11.12 16.92
CA ILE A 93 -2.21 -10.22 18.08
C ILE A 93 -3.34 -10.42 19.10
N THR A 94 -4.25 -11.35 18.83
CA THR A 94 -5.36 -11.65 19.71
C THR A 94 -4.82 -12.19 21.04
N GLY A 95 -5.36 -11.70 22.15
CA GLY A 95 -4.91 -12.04 23.51
C GLY A 95 -3.66 -11.28 23.99
N MET A 96 -2.94 -10.56 23.12
CA MET A 96 -1.78 -9.78 23.54
C MET A 96 -2.21 -8.52 24.30
N SER A 97 -1.47 -8.17 25.35
CA SER A 97 -1.52 -6.83 25.99
C SER A 97 -0.27 -6.07 25.59
N LEU A 98 -0.42 -4.90 25.00
CA LEU A 98 0.66 -4.13 24.38
C LEU A 98 0.78 -2.75 25.04
N GLY A 99 2.00 -2.28 25.32
CA GLY A 99 2.27 -0.90 25.74
C GLY A 99 2.16 0.08 24.58
N SER A 100 2.64 -0.33 23.40
CA SER A 100 2.65 0.51 22.20
C SER A 100 2.56 -0.27 20.91
N VAL A 101 2.20 0.45 19.84
CA VAL A 101 2.24 -0.05 18.46
C VAL A 101 2.89 0.97 17.53
N VAL A 102 3.83 0.51 16.72
CA VAL A 102 4.40 1.24 15.58
C VAL A 102 3.79 0.68 14.30
N PHE A 103 3.12 1.52 13.53
CA PHE A 103 2.53 1.17 12.24
C PHE A 103 3.38 1.72 11.10
N CYS A 104 4.09 0.83 10.42
CA CYS A 104 4.85 1.13 9.21
C CYS A 104 3.92 1.08 8.01
N GLU A 105 3.81 2.18 7.28
CA GLU A 105 2.89 2.35 6.15
C GLU A 105 1.45 1.98 6.53
N ILE A 106 0.92 2.60 7.58
CA ILE A 106 -0.35 2.22 8.22
C ILE A 106 -1.53 2.13 7.23
N ASN A 107 -1.51 2.90 6.14
CA ASN A 107 -2.54 2.87 5.11
C ASN A 107 -2.57 1.56 4.29
N LEU A 108 -1.56 0.69 4.41
CA LEU A 108 -1.52 -0.62 3.77
C LEU A 108 -2.02 -1.75 4.68
N LEU A 109 -2.31 -1.44 5.95
CA LEU A 109 -2.78 -2.44 6.91
C LEU A 109 -4.29 -2.63 6.83
N HIS A 110 -4.74 -3.83 7.19
CA HIS A 110 -6.15 -4.13 7.27
C HIS A 110 -6.81 -3.33 8.41
N MET A 111 -7.98 -2.72 8.15
CA MET A 111 -8.63 -1.84 9.12
C MET A 111 -8.92 -2.53 10.45
N ASP A 112 -9.44 -3.75 10.43
CA ASP A 112 -9.72 -4.50 11.66
C ASP A 112 -8.47 -4.78 12.48
N PHE A 113 -7.34 -4.99 11.83
CA PHE A 113 -6.06 -5.16 12.50
C PHE A 113 -5.60 -3.86 13.16
N ILE A 114 -5.73 -2.72 12.48
CA ILE A 114 -5.43 -1.40 13.07
C ILE A 114 -6.29 -1.16 14.30
N GLN A 115 -7.61 -1.38 14.21
CA GLN A 115 -8.52 -1.17 15.33
C GLN A 115 -8.19 -2.10 16.50
N GLU A 116 -7.85 -3.36 16.21
CA GLU A 116 -7.43 -4.31 17.24
C GLU A 116 -6.14 -3.88 17.94
N CYS A 117 -5.15 -3.37 17.21
CA CYS A 117 -3.94 -2.79 17.78
C CYS A 117 -4.26 -1.68 18.81
N PHE A 118 -5.23 -0.80 18.51
CA PHE A 118 -5.66 0.22 19.48
C PHE A 118 -6.30 -0.41 20.73
N ARG A 119 -7.12 -1.46 20.58
CA ARG A 119 -7.72 -2.18 21.72
C ARG A 119 -6.67 -2.85 22.60
N ARG A 120 -5.63 -3.45 22.00
CA ARG A 120 -4.55 -4.14 22.73
C ARG A 120 -3.70 -3.22 23.59
N THR A 121 -3.83 -1.91 23.41
CA THR A 121 -3.10 -0.90 24.19
C THR A 121 -3.92 -0.21 25.28
N TRP A 122 -5.18 -0.60 25.51
CA TRP A 122 -6.03 0.07 26.50
C TRP A 122 -5.56 -0.06 27.94
N ALA A 123 -4.88 -1.15 28.28
CA ALA A 123 -4.32 -1.37 29.62
C ALA A 123 -2.88 -0.84 29.78
N ALA A 124 -2.31 -0.22 28.75
CA ALA A 124 -0.93 0.28 28.78
C ALA A 124 -0.76 1.39 29.82
N LYS A 125 0.32 1.32 30.60
CA LYS A 125 0.65 2.39 31.56
C LYS A 125 1.12 3.66 30.84
N LEU A 126 1.97 3.49 29.83
CA LEU A 126 2.42 4.59 28.97
C LEU A 126 1.94 4.34 27.54
N ARG A 127 0.65 4.55 27.29
CA ARG A 127 0.05 4.27 25.98
C ARG A 127 0.68 5.13 24.88
N TYR A 128 1.27 4.48 23.87
CA TYR A 128 1.93 5.17 22.77
C TYR A 128 1.68 4.51 21.41
N HIS A 129 1.45 5.34 20.39
CA HIS A 129 1.31 4.91 19.01
C HIS A 129 2.16 5.80 18.12
N LEU A 130 2.88 5.17 17.19
CA LEU A 130 3.61 5.85 16.14
C LEU A 130 3.14 5.28 14.80
N ALA A 131 2.82 6.13 13.85
CA ALA A 131 2.44 5.69 12.52
C ALA A 131 3.18 6.52 11.48
N ASP A 132 3.75 5.87 10.47
CA ASP A 132 4.21 6.53 9.27
C ASP A 132 3.38 6.10 8.06
N LEU A 133 3.34 6.99 7.07
CA LEU A 133 2.73 6.73 5.78
C LEU A 133 3.19 7.76 4.74
N ASN A 134 3.29 7.28 3.51
CA ASN A 134 3.26 8.16 2.34
C ASN A 134 1.81 8.63 2.11
N PRO A 135 1.55 9.73 1.39
CA PRO A 135 0.21 10.30 1.33
C PRO A 135 -0.75 9.28 0.71
N PRO A 136 -1.80 8.86 1.43
CA PRO A 136 -2.81 7.99 0.87
C PRO A 136 -3.76 8.81 -0.01
N ALA A 137 -4.72 8.14 -0.64
CA ALA A 137 -5.88 8.82 -1.23
C ALA A 137 -6.52 9.78 -0.21
N PRO A 138 -7.02 10.96 -0.63
CA PRO A 138 -7.66 11.93 0.26
C PRO A 138 -8.75 11.33 1.16
N GLN A 139 -9.56 10.42 0.59
CA GLN A 139 -10.68 9.75 1.24
C GLN A 139 -10.32 8.38 1.83
N HIS A 140 -9.04 8.05 1.98
CA HIS A 140 -8.64 6.76 2.53
C HIS A 140 -9.21 6.57 3.96
N PRO A 141 -9.84 5.43 4.28
CA PRO A 141 -10.51 5.21 5.58
C PRO A 141 -9.64 5.51 6.80
N VAL A 142 -8.33 5.22 6.73
CA VAL A 142 -7.36 5.52 7.81
C VAL A 142 -7.35 7.00 8.24
N ILE A 143 -7.73 7.94 7.37
CA ILE A 143 -7.81 9.36 7.74
C ILE A 143 -8.96 9.56 8.74
N LYS A 144 -10.18 9.27 8.29
CA LYS A 144 -11.40 9.51 9.06
C LYS A 144 -11.57 8.55 10.23
N ASP A 145 -11.32 7.27 10.01
CA ASP A 145 -11.71 6.20 10.94
C ASP A 145 -10.61 5.86 11.95
N VAL A 146 -9.39 6.38 11.72
CA VAL A 146 -8.26 6.18 12.63
C VAL A 146 -7.70 7.51 13.09
N PHE A 147 -7.15 8.33 12.19
CA PHE A 147 -6.40 9.49 12.64
C PHE A 147 -7.26 10.58 13.29
N ASP A 148 -8.44 10.87 12.71
CA ASP A 148 -9.37 11.85 13.25
C ASP A 148 -9.97 11.36 14.59
N VAL A 149 -10.28 10.06 14.70
CA VAL A 149 -10.80 9.44 15.94
C VAL A 149 -9.77 9.45 17.07
N GLN A 150 -8.50 9.17 16.77
CA GLN A 150 -7.44 9.10 17.79
C GLN A 150 -6.82 10.47 18.11
N ASN A 151 -7.34 11.58 17.56
CA ASN A 151 -6.79 12.93 17.73
C ASN A 151 -5.28 13.00 17.44
N THR A 152 -4.90 12.45 16.29
CA THR A 152 -3.50 12.19 15.93
C THR A 152 -2.71 13.48 15.75
N ARG A 153 -1.50 13.53 16.33
CA ARG A 153 -0.54 14.61 16.07
C ARG A 153 0.19 14.37 14.76
N TRP A 154 0.20 15.37 13.89
CA TRP A 154 0.79 15.28 12.57
C TRP A 154 2.12 16.02 12.47
N THR A 155 3.06 15.42 11.74
CA THR A 155 4.26 16.10 11.23
C THR A 155 4.36 15.81 9.74
N HIS A 156 4.64 16.82 8.93
CA HIS A 156 4.85 16.65 7.51
C HIS A 156 6.34 16.60 7.22
N TRP A 157 6.80 15.51 6.61
CA TRP A 157 8.19 15.31 6.21
C TRP A 157 8.28 15.26 4.69
N THR A 158 9.32 15.90 4.17
CA THR A 158 9.67 16.05 2.77
C THR A 158 11.12 15.63 2.55
N MET A 159 11.57 15.56 1.29
CA MET A 159 12.97 15.27 0.99
C MET A 159 13.94 16.35 1.50
N ASP A 160 13.47 17.56 1.78
CA ASP A 160 14.30 18.63 2.37
C ASP A 160 14.71 18.35 3.81
N ASP A 161 13.93 17.54 4.51
CA ASP A 161 14.19 17.19 5.91
C ASP A 161 15.24 16.08 6.05
N ASN A 162 15.70 15.51 4.93
CA ASN A 162 16.69 14.43 4.93
C ASN A 162 18.11 14.97 4.72
N PRO A 163 18.95 15.06 5.77
CA PRO A 163 20.30 15.61 5.66
C PRO A 163 21.26 14.73 4.84
N ILE A 164 20.92 13.46 4.59
CA ILE A 164 21.75 12.53 3.81
C ILE A 164 21.55 12.76 2.31
N LEU A 165 20.43 13.37 1.89
CA LEU A 165 20.12 13.54 0.48
C LEU A 165 20.83 14.78 -0.09
N THR A 166 21.81 14.57 -0.97
CA THR A 166 22.50 15.68 -1.65
C THR A 166 21.54 16.46 -2.55
N ALA A 167 21.83 17.76 -2.75
CA ALA A 167 21.03 18.63 -3.62
C ALA A 167 20.92 18.08 -5.05
N GLU A 168 22.03 17.54 -5.59
CA GLU A 168 22.06 16.91 -6.92
C GLU A 168 21.13 15.69 -7.00
N ARG A 169 21.18 14.80 -6.01
CA ARG A 169 20.33 13.61 -5.96
C ARG A 169 18.86 13.97 -5.84
N LYS A 170 18.55 14.97 -5.00
CA LYS A 170 17.20 15.51 -4.85
C LYS A 170 16.67 16.04 -6.17
N GLN A 171 17.47 16.85 -6.89
CA GLN A 171 17.07 17.39 -8.19
C GLN A 171 16.85 16.30 -9.23
N SER A 172 17.69 15.27 -9.26
CA SER A 172 17.52 14.11 -10.13
C SER A 172 16.19 13.38 -9.88
N ILE A 173 15.83 13.14 -8.61
CA ILE A 173 14.55 12.53 -8.23
C ILE A 173 13.38 13.40 -8.69
N ILE A 174 13.44 14.71 -8.41
CA ILE A 174 12.41 15.68 -8.81
C ILE A 174 12.21 15.67 -10.32
N ASN A 175 13.29 15.75 -11.10
CA ASN A 175 13.21 15.77 -12.57
C ASN A 175 12.60 14.49 -13.14
N ASN A 176 12.86 13.34 -12.53
CA ASN A 176 12.25 12.08 -12.94
C ASN A 176 10.76 12.02 -12.59
N LEU A 177 10.39 12.37 -11.36
CA LEU A 177 8.99 12.29 -10.91
C LEU A 177 8.10 13.35 -11.56
N ARG A 178 8.65 14.51 -11.95
CA ARG A 178 7.91 15.54 -12.71
C ARG A 178 7.31 15.04 -14.03
N LYS A 179 7.86 13.96 -14.61
CA LYS A 179 7.31 13.32 -15.82
C LYS A 179 5.93 12.68 -15.58
N ASN A 180 5.57 12.39 -14.33
CA ASN A 180 4.28 11.85 -13.94
C ASN A 180 3.61 12.80 -12.93
N PRO A 181 2.59 13.58 -13.34
CA PRO A 181 1.95 14.57 -12.47
C PRO A 181 1.41 14.01 -11.15
N TYR A 182 0.93 12.77 -11.14
CA TYR A 182 0.44 12.10 -9.93
C TYR A 182 1.59 11.79 -8.97
N LEU A 183 2.63 11.11 -9.45
CA LEU A 183 3.80 10.76 -8.62
C LEU A 183 4.53 12.02 -8.14
N TYR A 184 4.58 13.08 -8.95
CA TYR A 184 5.15 14.35 -8.52
C TYR A 184 4.39 14.95 -7.32
N LYS A 185 3.06 15.07 -7.42
CA LYS A 185 2.24 15.63 -6.34
C LYS A 185 2.32 14.77 -5.07
N ARG A 186 2.26 13.44 -5.21
CA ARG A 186 2.27 12.52 -4.08
C ARG A 186 3.65 12.37 -3.45
N ASP A 187 4.66 12.04 -4.24
CA ASP A 187 5.97 11.59 -3.74
C ASP A 187 7.01 12.72 -3.67
N VAL A 188 6.78 13.88 -4.31
CA VAL A 188 7.64 15.06 -4.15
C VAL A 188 6.98 16.13 -3.28
N LEU A 189 5.72 16.48 -3.55
CA LEU A 189 5.02 17.53 -2.79
C LEU A 189 4.33 17.00 -1.52
N GLY A 190 4.26 15.67 -1.33
CA GLY A 190 3.63 15.08 -0.16
C GLY A 190 2.10 15.24 -0.12
N GLN A 191 1.47 15.59 -1.25
CA GLN A 191 0.05 15.87 -1.31
C GLN A 191 -0.76 14.57 -1.37
N ARG A 192 -1.88 14.54 -0.62
CA ARG A 192 -2.91 13.51 -0.82
C ARG A 192 -3.65 13.86 -2.10
N VAL A 193 -3.37 13.13 -3.16
CA VAL A 193 -4.03 13.29 -4.45
C VAL A 193 -4.59 11.96 -4.88
N MET A 194 -5.77 11.98 -5.47
CA MET A 194 -6.21 10.83 -6.24
C MET A 194 -5.36 10.75 -7.51
N PRO A 195 -5.07 9.55 -8.01
CA PRO A 195 -4.73 9.42 -9.42
C PRO A 195 -5.96 9.87 -10.22
N GLN A 196 -6.03 11.17 -10.55
CA GLN A 196 -7.09 11.70 -11.39
C GLN A 196 -6.92 11.07 -12.77
N GLY A 197 -7.88 10.22 -13.13
CA GLY A 197 -8.13 9.86 -14.52
C GLY A 197 -7.30 8.75 -15.13
N VAL A 198 -6.33 8.08 -14.48
CA VAL A 198 -5.56 7.08 -15.24
C VAL A 198 -4.73 6.09 -14.39
N ILE A 199 -5.21 4.85 -14.24
CA ILE A 199 -4.30 3.67 -14.17
C ILE A 199 -3.49 3.59 -15.48
N TYR A 200 -4.05 4.13 -16.57
CA TYR A 200 -3.44 4.16 -17.90
C TYR A 200 -2.91 5.54 -18.29
N GLY A 201 -2.02 6.19 -17.52
CA GLY A 201 -1.59 7.60 -17.70
C GLY A 201 -1.14 8.05 -19.09
N LEU A 202 -0.94 7.07 -19.98
CA LEU A 202 -0.48 7.18 -21.36
C LEU A 202 -1.61 6.95 -22.38
N PHE A 203 -2.82 6.59 -21.94
CA PHE A 203 -3.98 6.36 -22.77
C PHE A 203 -4.60 7.71 -23.15
N ASP A 204 -4.54 7.97 -24.44
CA ASP A 204 -4.97 9.19 -25.08
C ASP A 204 -6.07 8.79 -26.07
N MET A 205 -7.26 9.36 -25.92
CA MET A 205 -8.42 9.01 -26.74
C MET A 205 -8.16 9.22 -28.23
N GLU A 206 -7.41 10.24 -28.62
CA GLU A 206 -7.10 10.52 -30.03
C GLU A 206 -6.04 9.55 -30.59
N LYS A 207 -5.09 9.11 -29.76
CA LYS A 207 -4.02 8.20 -30.21
C LYS A 207 -4.38 6.72 -30.10
N ASN A 208 -5.27 6.37 -29.18
CA ASN A 208 -5.55 4.99 -28.80
C ASN A 208 -6.94 4.50 -29.19
N VAL A 209 -7.86 5.39 -29.54
CA VAL A 209 -9.16 5.04 -30.15
C VAL A 209 -9.07 5.41 -31.62
N LEU A 210 -9.14 4.41 -32.48
CA LEU A 210 -9.02 4.58 -33.93
C LEU A 210 -10.21 3.93 -34.60
N ASP A 211 -10.73 4.57 -35.63
CA ASP A 211 -11.89 4.07 -36.39
C ASP A 211 -11.53 2.88 -37.31
N THR A 212 -10.24 2.58 -37.45
CA THR A 212 -9.75 1.52 -38.32
C THR A 212 -8.79 0.59 -37.61
N LEU A 213 -8.84 -0.69 -38.01
CA LEU A 213 -7.92 -1.70 -37.54
C LEU A 213 -6.53 -1.45 -38.11
N ILE A 214 -5.49 -1.47 -37.27
CA ILE A 214 -4.10 -1.30 -37.72
C ILE A 214 -3.45 -2.66 -37.93
N GLY A 215 -2.98 -2.93 -39.15
CA GLY A 215 -2.25 -4.14 -39.52
C GLY A 215 -3.15 -5.27 -40.05
N GLU A 216 -2.52 -6.38 -40.44
CA GLU A 216 -3.23 -7.55 -40.99
C GLU A 216 -3.80 -8.40 -39.84
N PRO A 217 -5.12 -8.71 -39.81
CA PRO A 217 -5.71 -9.61 -38.81
C PRO A 217 -5.02 -10.98 -38.80
N VAL A 218 -4.77 -11.51 -37.61
CA VAL A 218 -4.20 -12.86 -37.41
C VAL A 218 -5.16 -13.73 -36.63
N GLU A 219 -5.66 -13.23 -35.50
CA GLU A 219 -6.49 -13.99 -34.58
C GLU A 219 -7.50 -13.08 -33.89
N MET A 220 -8.70 -13.59 -33.65
CA MET A 220 -9.75 -12.93 -32.89
C MET A 220 -10.04 -13.76 -31.65
N TYR A 221 -10.16 -13.11 -30.49
CA TYR A 221 -10.55 -13.75 -29.25
C TYR A 221 -11.41 -12.83 -28.38
N PHE A 222 -12.13 -13.44 -27.45
CA PHE A 222 -12.99 -12.76 -26.50
C PHE A 222 -12.44 -12.91 -25.08
N CYS A 223 -12.50 -11.84 -24.29
CA CYS A 223 -12.12 -11.86 -22.88
C CYS A 223 -13.26 -11.27 -22.06
N ALA A 224 -13.77 -12.02 -21.09
CA ALA A 224 -14.94 -11.68 -20.30
C ALA A 224 -14.63 -11.69 -18.80
N ASP A 225 -15.30 -10.79 -18.07
CA ASP A 225 -15.36 -10.74 -16.61
C ASP A 225 -16.82 -10.77 -16.19
N GLY A 226 -17.20 -11.80 -15.44
CA GLY A 226 -18.59 -12.12 -15.12
C GLY A 226 -18.93 -11.80 -13.67
N GLY A 227 -19.70 -10.74 -13.45
CA GLY A 227 -20.23 -10.35 -12.16
C GLY A 227 -21.73 -10.62 -12.06
N GLN A 228 -22.17 -11.25 -10.96
CA GLN A 228 -23.60 -11.42 -10.66
C GLN A 228 -24.17 -10.22 -9.89
N SER A 229 -23.41 -9.74 -8.89
CA SER A 229 -23.67 -8.49 -8.15
C SER A 229 -22.99 -7.28 -8.80
N ASP A 230 -21.82 -7.50 -9.39
CA ASP A 230 -21.03 -6.50 -10.11
C ASP A 230 -21.34 -6.55 -11.62
N ALA A 231 -20.77 -5.61 -12.39
CA ALA A 231 -20.98 -5.56 -13.84
C ALA A 231 -20.39 -6.80 -14.54
N THR A 232 -21.09 -7.28 -15.57
CA THR A 232 -20.57 -8.26 -16.53
C THR A 232 -20.06 -7.52 -17.77
N SER A 233 -18.85 -7.84 -18.20
CA SER A 233 -18.22 -7.26 -19.38
C SER A 233 -17.56 -8.30 -20.28
N MET A 234 -17.55 -8.06 -21.59
CA MET A 234 -16.79 -8.86 -22.54
C MET A 234 -16.21 -7.99 -23.64
N SER A 235 -14.93 -8.20 -23.95
CA SER A 235 -14.23 -7.51 -25.03
C SER A 235 -13.98 -8.46 -26.20
N CYS A 236 -14.24 -8.00 -27.42
CA CYS A 236 -13.76 -8.63 -28.65
C CYS A 236 -12.42 -7.99 -29.01
N ASN A 237 -11.38 -8.81 -29.14
CA ASN A 237 -10.04 -8.34 -29.43
C ASN A 237 -9.47 -9.06 -30.66
N ILE A 238 -8.86 -8.30 -31.56
CA ILE A 238 -8.18 -8.80 -32.76
C ILE A 238 -6.69 -8.52 -32.64
N VAL A 239 -5.90 -9.58 -32.71
CA VAL A 239 -4.44 -9.49 -32.87
C VAL A 239 -4.14 -9.24 -34.33
N THR A 240 -3.39 -8.17 -34.61
CA THR A 240 -2.93 -7.83 -35.95
C THR A 240 -1.41 -7.90 -36.04
N ARG A 241 -0.93 -8.17 -37.25
CA ARG A 241 0.48 -8.18 -37.61
C ARG A 241 0.83 -6.95 -38.44
N ILE A 242 1.90 -6.28 -38.06
CA ILE A 242 2.45 -5.12 -38.78
C ILE A 242 3.85 -5.48 -39.29
N ARG A 243 4.09 -5.20 -40.57
CA ARG A 243 5.41 -5.36 -41.21
C ARG A 243 5.97 -3.98 -41.50
N ASP A 244 7.11 -3.65 -40.89
CA ASP A 244 7.83 -2.40 -41.14
C ASP A 244 9.33 -2.69 -41.23
N ASN A 245 9.97 -2.26 -42.33
CA ASN A 245 11.40 -2.44 -42.61
C ASN A 245 11.95 -3.86 -42.31
N GLY A 246 11.18 -4.89 -42.69
CA GLY A 246 11.57 -6.31 -42.48
C GLY A 246 11.37 -6.83 -41.05
N LYS A 247 10.91 -6.01 -40.11
CA LYS A 247 10.52 -6.44 -38.76
C LYS A 247 9.03 -6.70 -38.67
N ILE A 248 8.67 -7.78 -37.97
CA ILE A 248 7.29 -8.14 -37.66
C ILE A 248 7.00 -7.75 -36.23
N SER A 249 5.90 -7.01 -36.02
CA SER A 249 5.35 -6.73 -34.69
C SER A 249 3.87 -7.09 -34.63
N PHE A 250 3.38 -7.37 -33.43
CA PHE A 250 1.98 -7.67 -33.18
C PHE A 250 1.34 -6.53 -32.39
N ARG A 251 0.07 -6.25 -32.70
CA ARG A 251 -0.75 -5.28 -31.97
C ARG A 251 -2.06 -5.92 -31.58
N LEU A 252 -2.53 -5.60 -30.38
CA LEU A 252 -3.85 -5.99 -29.91
C LEU A 252 -4.82 -4.84 -30.10
N ASN A 253 -5.95 -5.10 -30.76
CA ASN A 253 -6.98 -4.10 -31.03
C ASN A 253 -8.28 -4.57 -30.38
N ARG A 254 -8.83 -3.80 -29.44
CA ARG A 254 -10.17 -4.04 -28.92
C ARG A 254 -11.17 -3.42 -29.89
N VAL A 255 -11.99 -4.24 -30.55
CA VAL A 255 -12.86 -3.81 -31.65
C VAL A 255 -14.33 -3.69 -31.25
N ALA A 256 -14.75 -4.41 -30.20
CA ALA A 256 -16.08 -4.30 -29.64
C ALA A 256 -16.07 -4.60 -28.15
N HIS A 257 -17.10 -4.12 -27.45
CA HIS A 257 -17.25 -4.32 -26.01
C HIS A 257 -18.72 -4.48 -25.64
N TYR A 258 -19.05 -5.60 -25.00
CA TYR A 258 -20.29 -5.82 -24.30
C TYR A 258 -20.14 -5.35 -22.84
N TYR A 259 -21.11 -4.62 -22.33
CA TYR A 259 -21.17 -4.17 -20.94
C TYR A 259 -22.60 -4.20 -20.41
N HIS A 260 -22.77 -4.79 -19.24
CA HIS A 260 -24.03 -4.71 -18.50
C HIS A 260 -23.78 -4.67 -16.99
N SER A 261 -24.38 -3.71 -16.30
CA SER A 261 -24.32 -3.55 -14.84
C SER A 261 -25.73 -3.57 -14.28
N GLY A 262 -26.03 -4.54 -13.41
CA GLY A 262 -27.34 -4.61 -12.74
C GLY A 262 -27.60 -3.42 -11.81
N ALA A 263 -26.54 -2.81 -11.27
CA ALA A 263 -26.63 -1.58 -10.50
C ALA A 263 -27.04 -0.38 -11.38
N ASP A 264 -26.55 -0.32 -12.62
CA ASP A 264 -26.83 0.81 -13.53
C ASP A 264 -28.20 0.66 -14.20
N THR A 265 -28.57 -0.56 -14.57
CA THR A 265 -29.81 -0.85 -15.29
C THR A 265 -30.99 -1.17 -14.36
N GLY A 266 -30.72 -1.41 -13.07
CA GLY A 266 -31.71 -1.91 -12.11
C GLY A 266 -32.19 -3.34 -12.39
N GLN A 267 -31.57 -4.04 -13.36
CA GLN A 267 -31.97 -5.38 -13.78
C GLN A 267 -30.87 -6.39 -13.43
N VAL A 268 -31.15 -7.25 -12.47
CA VAL A 268 -30.26 -8.38 -12.15
C VAL A 268 -30.56 -9.52 -13.11
N LYS A 269 -29.55 -9.93 -13.90
CA LYS A 269 -29.65 -11.06 -14.84
C LYS A 269 -28.99 -12.30 -14.24
N ALA A 270 -29.54 -13.47 -14.58
CA ALA A 270 -28.91 -14.74 -14.27
C ALA A 270 -27.69 -14.97 -15.18
N MET A 271 -26.70 -15.73 -14.71
CA MET A 271 -25.51 -16.08 -15.51
C MET A 271 -25.87 -16.82 -16.82
N SER A 272 -26.96 -17.59 -16.82
CA SER A 272 -27.47 -18.24 -18.03
C SER A 272 -27.97 -17.24 -19.08
N THR A 273 -28.59 -16.14 -18.64
CA THR A 273 -29.01 -15.05 -19.52
C THR A 273 -27.80 -14.33 -20.10
N TYR A 274 -26.79 -14.02 -19.27
CA TYR A 274 -25.53 -13.46 -19.75
C TYR A 274 -24.85 -14.37 -20.76
N ALA A 275 -24.80 -15.68 -20.54
CA ALA A 275 -24.20 -16.62 -21.48
C ALA A 275 -24.88 -16.58 -22.87
N LEU A 276 -26.21 -16.43 -22.92
CA LEU A 276 -26.93 -16.28 -24.19
C LEU A 276 -26.61 -14.96 -24.89
N GLU A 277 -26.59 -13.85 -24.14
CA GLU A 277 -26.29 -12.52 -24.69
C GLU A 277 -24.84 -12.44 -25.20
N LEU A 278 -23.89 -13.01 -24.45
CA LEU A 278 -22.49 -13.07 -24.86
C LEU A 278 -22.30 -13.92 -26.11
N LYS A 279 -23.07 -15.00 -26.27
CA LYS A 279 -23.05 -15.81 -27.50
C LYS A 279 -23.53 -15.00 -28.71
N VAL A 280 -24.62 -14.24 -28.55
CA VAL A 280 -25.11 -13.33 -29.61
C VAL A 280 -24.10 -12.23 -29.93
N PHE A 281 -23.36 -11.74 -28.94
CA PHE A 281 -22.30 -10.75 -29.17
C PHE A 281 -21.08 -11.33 -29.91
N MET A 282 -20.86 -12.65 -29.82
CA MET A 282 -19.76 -13.33 -30.51
C MET A 282 -20.08 -13.67 -31.97
N ASP A 283 -21.36 -13.75 -32.33
CA ASP A 283 -21.87 -14.05 -33.67
C ASP A 283 -21.90 -12.79 -34.57
#